data_AF-A0A162BJP4-F1
#
_entry.id   AF-A0A162BJP4-F1
#
_cell.length_a   1.000
_cell.length_b   1.000
_cell.length_c   1.000
_cell.angle_alpha   90.00
_cell.angle_beta   90.00
_cell.angle_gamma   90.00
#
_symmetry.space_group_name_H-M   'P 1'
#
loop_
_entity.id
_entity.type
_entity.pdbx_description
1 polymer ?
#
loop_
_entity_poly.entity_id
_entity_poly.type
_entity_poly.pdbx_seq_one_letter_code
_entity_poly.pdbx_strand_id
1 'polypeptide(L)'
;METTVWTFNLSVPFSEWAKIYDSDDVTQMHASVGIKSLFRGVSKDDASKVCAIQQAPIGVAQKIFEDNKEMIRGAGHIIESTIITSYSEQ
;
A
#
# COMPACT_ATOMS: atom_id res chain seq x y z
N MET A 1 9.05 7.88 13.14
CA MET A 1 8.29 7.68 11.89
C MET A 1 9.16 6.83 10.97
N GLU A 2 8.57 6.07 10.08
CA GLU A 2 9.26 5.44 8.97
C GLU A 2 8.55 5.76 7.65
N THR A 3 9.32 5.73 6.57
CA THR A 3 8.83 5.72 5.20
C THR A 3 8.99 4.31 4.65
N THR A 4 7.91 3.75 4.15
CA THR A 4 7.88 2.40 3.56
C THR A 4 7.65 2.50 2.06
N VAL A 5 8.46 1.78 1.28
CA VAL A 5 8.30 1.58 -0.15
C VAL A 5 7.80 0.15 -0.37
N TRP A 6 6.62 0.05 -0.95
CA TRP A 6 5.92 -1.20 -1.23
C TRP A 6 5.94 -1.44 -2.72
N THR A 7 6.44 -2.61 -3.13
CA THR A 7 6.26 -3.07 -4.51
C THR A 7 5.51 -4.39 -4.53
N PHE A 8 4.50 -4.48 -5.39
CA PHE A 8 3.61 -5.64 -5.47
C PHE A 8 2.93 -5.69 -6.84
N ASN A 9 2.38 -6.84 -7.19
CA ASN A 9 1.62 -7.05 -8.41
C ASN A 9 0.12 -6.99 -8.12
N LEU A 10 -0.65 -6.60 -9.14
CA LEU A 10 -2.11 -6.60 -9.13
C LEU A 10 -2.68 -7.71 -10.00
N SER A 11 -3.80 -8.29 -9.57
CA SER A 11 -4.64 -9.17 -10.39
C SER A 11 -5.73 -8.41 -11.16
N VAL A 12 -5.87 -7.10 -10.91
CA VAL A 12 -6.82 -6.19 -11.55
C VAL A 12 -6.09 -4.97 -12.14
N PRO A 13 -6.69 -4.22 -13.07
CA PRO A 13 -6.08 -2.99 -13.57
C PRO A 13 -5.78 -2.00 -12.43
N PHE A 14 -4.66 -1.27 -12.53
CA PHE A 14 -4.28 -0.27 -11.53
C PHE A 14 -5.40 0.72 -11.22
N SER A 15 -6.16 1.16 -12.22
CA SER A 15 -7.27 2.10 -12.03
C SER A 15 -8.41 1.55 -11.15
N GLU A 16 -8.60 0.24 -11.10
CA GLU A 16 -9.62 -0.38 -10.24
C GLU A 16 -9.14 -0.48 -8.80
N TRP A 17 -7.95 -1.05 -8.61
CA TRP A 17 -7.27 -1.05 -7.31
C TRP A 17 -7.18 0.38 -6.75
N ALA A 18 -6.89 1.34 -7.63
CA ALA A 18 -6.67 2.72 -7.27
C ALA A 18 -7.91 3.39 -6.68
N LYS A 19 -9.10 3.06 -7.19
CA LYS A 19 -10.38 3.57 -6.67
C LYS A 19 -10.65 3.10 -5.25
N ILE A 20 -10.26 1.86 -4.92
CA ILE A 20 -10.42 1.30 -3.58
C ILE A 20 -9.41 1.93 -2.64
N TYR A 21 -8.13 1.95 -3.03
CA TYR A 21 -7.06 2.50 -2.19
C TYR A 21 -7.24 4.00 -1.89
N ASP A 22 -7.77 4.78 -2.83
CA ASP A 22 -8.07 6.22 -2.64
C ASP A 22 -9.48 6.49 -2.11
N SER A 23 -10.25 5.45 -1.78
CA SER A 23 -11.59 5.66 -1.23
C SER A 23 -11.52 6.42 0.09
N ASP A 24 -12.59 7.15 0.40
CA ASP A 24 -12.71 7.88 1.67
C ASP A 24 -12.57 6.93 2.87
N ASP A 25 -13.11 5.72 2.77
CA ASP A 25 -13.02 4.69 3.82
C ASP A 25 -11.56 4.29 4.11
N VAL A 26 -10.79 3.98 3.07
CA VAL A 26 -9.36 3.61 3.23
C VAL A 26 -8.53 4.81 3.67
N THR A 27 -8.83 6.00 3.15
CA THR A 27 -8.16 7.25 3.54
C THR A 27 -8.39 7.55 5.02
N GLN A 28 -9.63 7.43 5.50
CA GLN A 28 -9.99 7.64 6.89
C GLN A 28 -9.38 6.57 7.80
N MET A 29 -9.39 5.30 7.37
CA MET A 29 -8.72 4.21 8.08
C MET A 29 -7.22 4.51 8.25
N HIS A 30 -6.51 4.85 7.17
CA HIS A 30 -5.09 5.21 7.23
C HIS A 30 -4.84 6.41 8.15
N ALA A 31 -5.63 7.47 8.03
CA ALA A 31 -5.49 8.66 8.87
C ALA A 31 -5.68 8.36 10.36
N SER A 32 -6.65 7.48 10.72
CA SER A 32 -6.95 7.10 12.11
C SER A 32 -5.78 6.44 12.85
N VAL A 33 -4.84 5.85 12.11
CA VAL A 33 -3.65 5.18 12.64
C VAL A 33 -2.35 5.90 12.29
N GLY A 34 -2.44 7.09 11.69
CA GLY A 34 -1.27 7.92 11.35
C GLY A 34 -0.51 7.46 10.09
N ILE A 35 -1.12 6.65 9.23
CA ILE A 35 -0.58 6.32 7.90
C ILE A 35 -0.92 7.47 6.93
N LYS A 36 0.10 7.94 6.22
CA LYS A 36 -0.02 8.92 5.14
C LYS A 36 0.53 8.33 3.85
N SER A 37 -0.30 8.23 2.81
CA SER A 37 0.19 7.90 1.47
C SER A 37 0.92 9.10 0.86
N LEU A 38 2.13 8.88 0.36
CA LEU A 38 2.97 9.91 -0.26
C LEU A 38 3.00 9.77 -1.79
N PHE A 39 2.93 8.54 -2.28
CA PHE A 39 2.95 8.22 -3.70
C PHE A 39 2.31 6.86 -3.94
N ARG A 40 1.70 6.71 -5.12
CA ARG A 40 1.44 5.39 -5.72
C ARG A 40 1.42 5.49 -7.23
N GLY A 41 1.85 4.44 -7.91
CA GLY A 41 1.85 4.36 -9.36
C GLY A 41 2.29 2.99 -9.87
N VAL A 42 2.25 2.82 -11.19
CA VAL A 42 2.68 1.57 -11.84
C VAL A 42 4.12 1.66 -12.34
N SER A 43 4.77 0.51 -12.50
CA SER A 43 6.03 0.41 -13.23
C SER A 43 5.82 0.85 -14.69
N LYS A 44 6.83 1.50 -15.26
CA LYS A 44 6.84 1.86 -16.69
C LYS A 44 6.99 0.65 -17.60
N ASP A 45 7.59 -0.41 -17.08
CA ASP A 45 7.88 -1.64 -17.84
C ASP A 45 6.80 -2.72 -17.63
N ASP A 46 5.98 -2.60 -16.58
CA ASP A 46 4.93 -3.57 -16.24
C ASP A 46 3.76 -2.88 -15.51
N ALA A 47 2.65 -2.69 -16.22
CA ALA A 47 1.46 -2.03 -15.68
C ALA A 47 0.77 -2.81 -14.55
N SER A 48 1.10 -4.09 -14.34
CA SER A 48 0.59 -4.88 -13.21
C SER A 48 1.38 -4.66 -11.93
N LYS A 49 2.61 -4.13 -12.02
CA LYS A 49 3.49 -3.89 -10.88
C LYS A 49 3.28 -2.47 -10.34
N VAL A 50 2.96 -2.37 -9.07
CA VAL A 50 2.71 -1.11 -8.35
C VAL A 50 3.89 -0.77 -7.44
N CYS A 51 4.15 0.53 -7.30
CA CYS A 51 4.96 1.11 -6.23
C CYS A 51 4.05 2.00 -5.39
N ALA A 52 3.99 1.79 -4.08
CA ALA A 52 3.33 2.68 -3.12
C ALA A 52 4.32 3.14 -2.05
N ILE A 53 4.31 4.42 -1.72
CA ILE A 53 5.17 5.00 -0.68
C ILE A 53 4.27 5.59 0.40
N GLN A 54 4.50 5.17 1.63
CA GLN A 54 3.72 5.60 2.79
C GLN A 54 4.65 6.07 3.91
N GLN A 55 4.19 7.02 4.71
CA GLN A 55 4.84 7.43 5.95
C GLN A 55 3.92 7.10 7.14
N ALA A 56 4.45 6.51 8.19
CA ALA A 56 3.67 6.09 9.37
C ALA A 56 4.55 6.05 10.63
N PRO A 57 3.96 5.92 11.83
CA PRO A 57 4.70 5.44 12.99
C PRO A 57 5.29 4.05 12.71
N ILE A 58 6.44 3.74 13.33
CA ILE A 58 7.20 2.51 13.05
C ILE A 58 6.32 1.28 13.28
N GLY A 59 6.29 0.38 12.30
CA GLY A 59 5.55 -0.89 12.31
C GLY A 59 4.05 -0.78 12.04
N VAL A 60 3.47 0.42 12.00
CA VAL A 60 2.02 0.59 11.86
C VAL A 60 1.53 0.21 10.48
N ALA A 61 2.24 0.60 9.41
CA ALA A 61 1.82 0.26 8.04
C ALA A 61 1.81 -1.26 7.81
N GLN A 62 2.83 -1.96 8.30
CA GLN A 62 2.96 -3.41 8.23
C GLN A 62 1.89 -4.10 9.08
N LYS A 63 1.62 -3.61 10.29
CA LYS A 63 0.54 -4.15 11.13
C LYS A 63 -0.82 -4.05 10.43
N ILE A 64 -1.14 -2.89 9.86
CA ILE A 64 -2.41 -2.70 9.14
C ILE A 64 -2.49 -3.59 7.91
N PHE A 65 -1.38 -3.75 7.17
CA PHE A 65 -1.32 -4.68 6.05
C PHE A 65 -1.60 -6.13 6.50
N GLU A 66 -0.95 -6.59 7.57
CA GLU A 66 -1.13 -7.94 8.13
C GLU A 66 -2.57 -8.19 8.62
N ASP A 67 -3.13 -7.23 9.36
CA ASP A 67 -4.48 -7.34 9.93
C ASP A 67 -5.60 -7.36 8.85
N ASN A 68 -5.32 -6.84 7.65
CA ASN A 68 -6.33 -6.63 6.59
C ASN A 68 -6.02 -7.38 5.28
N LYS A 69 -5.19 -8.43 5.32
CA LYS A 69 -4.75 -9.19 4.13
C LYS A 69 -5.89 -9.64 3.21
N GLU A 70 -6.99 -10.15 3.75
CA GLU A 70 -8.11 -10.63 2.95
C GLU A 70 -8.84 -9.49 2.22
N MET A 71 -9.02 -8.35 2.87
CA MET A 71 -9.59 -7.15 2.24
C MET A 71 -8.67 -6.62 1.13
N ILE A 72 -7.37 -6.56 1.41
CA ILE A 72 -6.35 -6.08 0.47
C ILE A 72 -6.26 -7.00 -0.74
N ARG A 73 -6.30 -8.32 -0.54
CA ARG A 73 -6.39 -9.31 -1.62
C ARG A 73 -7.67 -9.13 -2.45
N GLY A 74 -8.80 -8.92 -1.79
CA GLY A 74 -10.09 -8.66 -2.45
C GLY A 74 -10.08 -7.41 -3.34
N ALA A 75 -9.25 -6.40 -3.01
CA ALA A 75 -9.04 -5.22 -3.83
C ALA A 75 -8.12 -5.46 -5.06
N GLY A 76 -7.61 -6.68 -5.23
CA GLY A 76 -6.78 -7.09 -6.35
C GLY A 76 -5.26 -7.04 -6.10
N HIS A 77 -4.82 -6.82 -4.86
CA HIS A 77 -3.40 -6.91 -4.48
C HIS A 77 -2.97 -8.38 -4.35
N ILE A 78 -1.89 -8.79 -5.02
CA ILE A 78 -1.30 -10.13 -4.85
C ILE A 78 -0.36 -10.13 -3.65
N ILE A 79 -0.86 -10.51 -2.47
CA ILE A 79 -0.15 -10.43 -1.17
C ILE A 79 1.25 -11.05 -1.24
N GLU A 80 1.38 -12.21 -1.87
CA GLU A 80 2.61 -12.99 -1.98
C GLU A 80 3.71 -12.30 -2.80
N SER A 81 3.34 -11.33 -3.64
CA SER A 81 4.28 -10.55 -4.45
C SER A 81 4.83 -9.31 -3.72
N THR A 82 4.37 -9.06 -2.50
CA THR A 82 4.69 -7.84 -1.76
C THR A 82 6.13 -7.85 -1.26
N ILE A 83 6.88 -6.83 -1.65
CA ILE A 83 8.21 -6.52 -1.13
C ILE A 83 8.13 -5.16 -0.44
N ILE A 84 8.58 -5.12 0.81
CA ILE A 84 8.55 -3.93 1.67
C ILE A 84 9.98 -3.52 1.95
N THR A 85 10.32 -2.26 1.70
CA THR A 85 11.57 -1.65 2.17
C THR A 85 11.22 -0.49 3.10
N SER A 86 11.77 -0.50 4.30
CA SER A 86 11.55 0.54 5.32
C SER A 86 12.77 1.46 5.44
N TYR A 87 12.51 2.75 5.64
CA TYR A 87 13.50 3.79 5.89
C TYR A 87 13.09 4.61 7.11
N SER A 88 14.04 4.90 7.98
CA SER A 88 13.86 5.62 9.24
C SER A 88 14.99 6.63 9.36
N GLU A 89 14.80 7.73 10.11
CA GLU A 89 15.87 8.72 10.36
C GLU A 89 16.95 8.21 11.32
N GLN A 90 16.83 6.96 11.78
CA GLN A 90 17.78 6.24 12.64
C GLN A 90 17.87 4.77 12.21
#